data_AF-A0A1J5UB88-F1
#
_entry.id   AF-A0A1J5UB88-F1
#
_cell.length_a   1.000
_cell.length_b   1.000
_cell.length_c   1.000
_cell.angle_alpha   90.00
_cell.angle_beta   90.00
_cell.angle_gamma   90.00
#
_symmetry.space_group_name_H-M   'P 1'
#
loop_
_entity.id
_entity.type
_entity.pdbx_description
1 polymer ?
#
loop_
_entity_poly.entity_id
_entity_poly.type
_entity_poly.pdbx_seq_one_letter_code
_entity_poly.pdbx_strand_id
1 'polypeptide(L)'
;MNKSTERLTIRLPFSEMQAIKQMAKESDQSVAEIVRSMINDKLNYDKNLNQKMLVEILMILRSQIKSEDLNRVLQMVDAFKKQQGIE
;
A
#
# COMPACT_ATOMS: atom_id res chain seq x y z
N MET A 1 16.35 19.41 11.61
CA MET A 1 15.19 18.54 11.32
C MET A 1 14.99 17.58 12.49
N ASN A 2 13.98 17.80 13.32
CA ASN A 2 13.59 16.82 14.35
C ASN A 2 12.83 15.68 13.65
N LYS A 3 13.48 14.51 13.48
CA LYS A 3 12.75 13.29 13.10
C LYS A 3 11.93 12.88 14.32
N SER A 4 10.63 13.13 14.29
CA SER A 4 9.70 12.53 15.26
C SER A 4 9.77 11.01 15.07
N THR A 5 10.52 10.32 15.93
CA THR A 5 10.48 8.86 16.01
C THR A 5 9.23 8.48 16.77
N GLU A 6 8.11 8.36 16.06
CA GLU A 6 6.90 7.78 16.61
C GLU A 6 7.20 6.38 17.14
N ARG A 7 6.89 6.15 18.41
CA ARG A 7 7.03 4.84 19.05
C ARG A 7 5.72 4.08 18.91
N LEU A 8 5.73 3.01 18.13
CA LEU A 8 4.62 2.06 18.05
C LEU A 8 4.84 0.93 19.06
N THR A 9 3.84 0.66 19.90
CA THR A 9 3.84 -0.49 20.83
C THR A 9 2.77 -1.47 20.41
N ILE A 10 3.13 -2.73 20.19
CA ILE A 10 2.21 -3.77 19.72
C ILE A 10 2.13 -4.87 20.78
N ARG A 11 0.91 -5.28 21.14
CA ARG A 11 0.66 -6.44 22.00
C ARG A 11 0.39 -7.64 21.09
N LEU A 12 1.15 -8.70 21.27
CA LEU A 12 1.03 -9.94 20.51
C LEU A 12 0.80 -11.12 21.46
N PRO A 13 0.03 -12.14 21.05
CA PRO A 13 -0.01 -13.43 21.71
C PRO A 13 1.40 -14.04 21.89
N PHE A 14 1.57 -14.85 22.94
CA PHE A 14 2.87 -15.44 23.27
C PHE A 14 3.44 -16.28 22.12
N SER A 15 2.61 -17.06 21.43
CA SER A 15 3.01 -17.89 20.28
C SER A 15 3.56 -17.06 19.13
N GLU A 16 2.93 -15.94 18.79
CA GLU A 16 3.37 -15.04 17.72
C GLU A 16 4.68 -14.34 18.09
N MET A 17 4.82 -13.91 19.35
CA MET A 17 6.06 -13.32 19.85
C MET A 17 7.23 -14.31 19.79
N GLN A 18 7.00 -15.60 20.08
CA GLN A 18 8.03 -16.64 19.96
C GLN A 18 8.45 -16.85 18.50
N ALA A 19 7.49 -16.90 17.57
CA ALA A 19 7.77 -17.02 16.14
C ALA A 19 8.63 -15.85 15.63
N ILE A 20 8.28 -14.61 15.97
CA ILE A 20 9.04 -13.41 15.55
C ILE A 20 10.45 -13.42 16.16
N LYS A 21 10.60 -13.83 17.43
CA LYS A 21 11.91 -13.97 18.06
C LYS A 21 12.79 -15.03 17.38
N GLN A 22 12.18 -16.11 16.89
CA GLN A 22 12.90 -17.13 16.15
C GLN A 22 13.38 -16.60 14.80
N MET A 23 12.51 -15.91 14.05
CA MET A 23 12.88 -15.27 12.77
C MET A 23 14.00 -14.23 12.96
N ALA A 24 13.94 -13.45 14.04
CA ALA A 24 14.96 -12.47 14.39
C ALA A 24 16.34 -13.14 14.60
N LYS A 25 16.38 -14.29 15.27
CA LYS A 25 17.62 -15.07 15.46
C LYS A 25 18.16 -15.65 14.15
N GLU A 26 17.29 -16.16 13.30
CA GLU A 26 17.67 -16.77 12.02
C GLU A 26 18.20 -15.73 11.01
N SER A 27 17.74 -14.48 11.13
CA SER A 27 18.06 -13.40 10.19
C SER A 27 19.13 -12.43 10.70
N ASP A 28 19.70 -12.66 11.89
CA ASP A 28 20.60 -11.73 12.61
C ASP A 28 20.05 -10.30 12.70
N GLN A 29 18.73 -10.19 12.88
CA GLN A 29 18.00 -8.92 12.95
C GLN A 29 17.34 -8.76 14.31
N SER A 30 17.08 -7.52 14.71
CA SER A 30 16.29 -7.27 15.91
C SER A 30 14.81 -7.59 15.67
N VAL A 31 14.11 -8.00 16.72
CA VAL A 31 12.65 -8.22 16.70
C VAL A 31 11.90 -7.00 16.15
N ALA A 32 12.36 -5.79 16.46
CA ALA A 32 11.76 -4.56 15.97
C ALA A 32 11.94 -4.37 14.45
N GLU A 33 13.07 -4.79 13.89
CA GLU A 33 13.32 -4.74 12.45
C GLU A 33 12.45 -5.74 11.69
N ILE A 34 12.32 -6.96 12.21
CA ILE A 34 11.40 -7.97 11.65
C ILE A 34 9.97 -7.44 11.63
N VAL A 35 9.48 -6.93 12.76
CA VAL A 35 8.11 -6.39 12.87
C VAL A 35 7.90 -5.21 11.91
N ARG A 36 8.88 -4.30 11.78
CA ARG A 36 8.80 -3.20 10.82
C ARG A 36 8.78 -3.70 9.38
N SER A 37 9.60 -4.69 9.03
CA SER A 37 9.60 -5.28 7.68
C SER A 37 8.24 -5.86 7.37
N MET A 38 7.70 -6.70 8.26
CA MET A 38 6.39 -7.33 8.06
C MET A 38 5.26 -6.31 7.88
N ILE A 39 5.26 -5.22 8.66
CA ILE A 39 4.28 -4.14 8.52
C ILE A 39 4.45 -3.44 7.17
N ASN A 40 5.67 -3.09 6.79
CA ASN A 40 5.95 -2.42 5.52
C ASN A 40 5.61 -3.30 4.31
N ASP A 41 5.94 -4.58 4.37
CA ASP A 41 5.64 -5.55 3.33
C ASP A 41 4.12 -5.72 3.16
N LYS A 42 3.38 -5.75 4.27
CA LYS A 42 1.92 -5.82 4.23
C LYS A 42 1.29 -4.53 3.68
N LEU A 43 1.76 -3.36 4.11
CA LEU A 43 1.31 -2.07 3.57
C LEU A 43 1.60 -1.93 2.07
N ASN A 44 2.79 -2.37 1.64
CA ASN A 44 3.18 -2.38 0.23
C ASN A 44 2.33 -3.38 -0.57
N TYR A 45 2.06 -4.57 -0.02
CA TYR A 45 1.18 -5.56 -0.64
C TYR A 45 -0.23 -5.01 -0.83
N ASP A 46 -0.83 -4.41 0.20
CA ASP A 46 -2.18 -3.85 0.13
C ASP A 46 -2.24 -2.63 -0.81
N LYS A 47 -1.19 -1.81 -0.86
CA LYS A 47 -1.04 -0.73 -1.85
C LYS A 47 -0.98 -1.26 -3.28
N ASN A 48 -0.18 -2.29 -3.51
CA ASN A 48 -0.03 -2.91 -4.83
C ASN A 48 -1.31 -3.65 -5.26
N LEU A 49 -2.01 -4.28 -4.33
CA LEU A 49 -3.31 -4.91 -4.58
C LEU A 49 -4.36 -3.87 -4.99
N ASN A 50 -4.44 -2.76 -4.24
CA ASN A 50 -5.33 -1.65 -4.58
C ASN A 50 -5.00 -1.05 -5.96
N GLN A 51 -3.72 -0.90 -6.29
CA GLN A 51 -3.31 -0.44 -7.62
C GLN A 51 -3.69 -1.41 -8.73
N LYS A 52 -3.48 -2.73 -8.55
CA LYS A 52 -3.89 -3.75 -9.53
C LYS A 52 -5.41 -3.77 -9.74
N MET A 53 -6.18 -3.71 -8.66
CA MET A 53 -7.64 -3.60 -8.74
C MET A 53 -8.08 -2.32 -9.44
N LEU A 54 -7.43 -1.19 -9.17
CA LEU A 54 -7.72 0.07 -9.86
C LEU A 54 -7.46 -0.04 -11.37
N VAL A 55 -6.37 -0.68 -11.76
CA VAL A 55 -6.04 -0.92 -13.18
C VAL A 55 -7.08 -1.82 -13.84
N GLU A 56 -7.49 -2.92 -13.20
CA GLU A 56 -8.54 -3.80 -13.75
C GLU A 56 -9.89 -3.08 -13.88
N ILE A 57 -10.27 -2.28 -12.88
CA ILE A 57 -11.48 -1.45 -12.94
C ILE A 57 -11.40 -0.47 -14.11
N LEU A 58 -10.26 0.21 -14.30
CA LEU A 58 -10.05 1.13 -15.42
C LEU A 58 -10.09 0.40 -16.78
N MET A 59 -9.58 -0.83 -16.87
CA MET A 59 -9.67 -1.65 -18.08
C MET A 59 -11.09 -2.08 -18.40
N ILE A 60 -11.88 -2.46 -17.40
CA ILE A 60 -13.31 -2.79 -17.54
C ILE A 60 -14.11 -1.55 -17.96
N LEU A 61 -13.86 -0.41 -17.33
CA LEU A 61 -14.51 0.85 -17.71
C LEU A 61 -14.15 1.22 -19.16
N ARG A 62 -12.87 1.10 -19.55
CA ARG A 62 -12.41 1.34 -20.93
C ARG A 62 -13.10 0.42 -21.95
N SER A 63 -13.34 -0.85 -21.61
CA SER A 63 -13.99 -1.79 -22.54
C SER A 63 -15.50 -1.59 -22.66
N GLN A 64 -16.12 -0.88 -21.72
CA GLN A 64 -17.55 -0.57 -21.69
C GLN A 64 -17.91 0.79 -22.29
N ILE A 65 -16.91 1.66 -22.49
CA ILE A 65 -17.08 2.99 -23.05
C ILE A 65 -17.28 2.93 -24.57
N LYS A 66 -18.45 3.34 -25.06
CA LYS A 66 -18.65 3.72 -26.48
C LYS A 66 -18.02 5.11 -26.71
N SER A 67 -17.70 5.45 -27.96
CA SER A 67 -16.83 6.59 -28.33
C SER A 67 -17.18 7.96 -27.71
N GLU A 68 -18.44 8.23 -27.36
CA GLU A 68 -18.86 9.47 -26.69
C GLU A 68 -18.52 9.51 -25.19
N ASP A 69 -18.48 8.37 -24.50
CA ASP A 69 -18.17 8.29 -23.07
C ASP A 69 -16.66 8.42 -22.78
N LEU A 70 -15.82 8.17 -23.81
CA LEU A 70 -14.36 8.27 -23.69
C LEU A 70 -13.92 9.70 -23.39
N ASN A 71 -14.54 10.68 -24.05
CA ASN A 71 -14.23 12.09 -23.85
C ASN A 71 -14.63 12.57 -22.45
N ARG A 72 -15.73 12.06 -21.89
CA ARG A 72 -16.13 12.37 -20.51
C ARG A 72 -15.17 11.78 -19.48
N VAL A 73 -14.72 10.55 -19.68
CA VAL A 73 -13.72 9.94 -18.79
C VAL A 73 -12.39 10.67 -18.86
N LEU A 74 -11.93 11.06 -20.05
CA LEU A 74 -10.72 11.88 -20.19
C LEU A 74 -10.86 13.22 -19.45
N GLN A 75 -12.01 13.90 -19.56
CA GLN A 75 -12.27 15.15 -18.83
C GLN A 75 -12.29 14.96 -17.30
N MET A 76 -12.84 13.84 -16.81
CA MET A 76 -12.83 13.53 -15.37
C MET A 76 -11.42 13.23 -14.85
N VAL A 77 -10.59 12.55 -15.64
CA VAL A 77 -9.20 12.26 -15.32
C VAL A 77 -8.38 13.56 -15.26
N ASP A 78 -8.55 14.46 -16.22
CA ASP A 78 -7.86 15.75 -16.23
C ASP A 78 -8.27 16.65 -15.05
N ALA A 79 -9.57 16.67 -14.71
CA ALA A 79 -10.05 17.39 -13.54
C ALA A 79 -9.44 16.85 -12.23
N PHE A 80 -9.34 15.52 -12.10
CA PHE A 80 -8.71 14.87 -10.95
C PHE A 80 -7.23 15.20 -10.85
N LYS A 81 -6.47 15.07 -11.95
CA LYS A 81 -5.04 15.44 -12.00
C LYS A 81 -4.79 16.88 -11.54
N LYS A 82 -5.59 17.80 -12.05
CA LYS A 82 -5.52 19.23 -11.71
C LYS A 82 -5.84 19.52 -10.24
N GLN A 83 -6.81 18.81 -9.65
CA GLN A 83 -7.10 18.92 -8.22
C GLN A 83 -5.99 18.36 -7.33
N GLN A 84 -5.31 17.31 -7.76
CA GLN A 84 -4.23 16.66 -7.02
C GLN A 84 -2.85 17.29 -7.26
N GLY A 85 -2.74 18.30 -8.14
CA GLY A 85 -1.48 18.95 -8.49
C GLY A 85 -0.53 18.04 -9.28
N ILE A 86 -1.09 17.08 -10.01
CA ILE A 86 -0.35 16.14 -10.86
C ILE A 86 -0.39 16.70 -12.28
N GLU A 87 0.77 16.94 -12.89
CA GLU A 87 0.87 17.25 -14.33
C GLU A 87 0.49 16.02 -15.19
#